data_AF-A0A2N6FQQ7-F1
#
_entry.id   AF-A0A2N6FQQ7-F1
#
_cell.length_a   1.000
_cell.length_b   1.000
_cell.length_c   1.000
_cell.angle_alpha   90.00
_cell.angle_beta   90.00
_cell.angle_gamma   90.00
#
_symmetry.space_group_name_H-M   'P 1'
#
loop_
_entity.id
_entity.type
_entity.pdbx_description
1 polymer ?
#
loop_
_entity_poly.entity_id
_entity_poly.type
_entity_poly.pdbx_seq_one_letter_code
_entity_poly.pdbx_strand_id
1 'polypeptide(L)'
;MLRLLMYLFLLIALLGGCSREPSRPEFIQDMGHLLSVPQIKRLCEFQQLLLLEHKVHLFVVTLENPARDLDQTALNIFEQRSLGITTGSARGLLLVIDPQAQQARIEVGYDLEHIFTDGFVAGLEYDQMLPFFQQGRIGQGIEALTELLVARLMDQEGGCETEGATAGHLSGGAGARIDISGAPAEKQQKARAAENYPAQSSPLATLERYRDSLAAREKSPELGIYTPETRAFFCNWLVTDAQQQNALKVLEQALPAAEVIIQGELAVIRFPVADRQASPYYLKHSADGWQLDFATMSRTIRFNHRNQWHFSGQSHPYMFAFADWQIDGNGFPHAAE
;
A
#
# COMPACT_ATOMS: atom_id res chain seq x y z
N MET A 1 -29.89 61.11 -9.84
CA MET A 1 -30.15 59.92 -8.99
C MET A 1 -30.25 58.62 -9.78
N LEU A 2 -30.96 58.58 -10.92
CA LEU A 2 -31.13 57.35 -11.72
C LEU A 2 -29.83 56.73 -12.28
N ARG A 3 -28.84 57.56 -12.64
CA ARG A 3 -27.51 57.09 -13.07
C ARG A 3 -26.68 56.46 -11.94
N LEU A 4 -26.85 56.92 -10.70
CA LEU A 4 -26.13 56.38 -9.54
C LEU A 4 -26.67 54.99 -9.14
N LEU A 5 -27.98 54.79 -9.28
CA LEU A 5 -28.65 53.51 -9.02
C LEU A 5 -28.22 52.43 -10.04
N MET A 6 -27.95 52.82 -11.29
CA MET A 6 -27.51 51.91 -12.35
C MET A 6 -26.09 51.38 -12.15
N TYR A 7 -25.17 52.22 -11.63
CA TYR A 7 -23.82 51.77 -11.27
C TYR A 7 -23.80 50.87 -10.03
N LEU A 8 -24.69 51.12 -9.06
CA LEU A 8 -24.81 50.27 -7.87
C LEU A 8 -25.34 48.87 -8.23
N PHE A 9 -26.26 48.77 -9.18
CA PHE A 9 -26.78 47.47 -9.65
C PHE A 9 -25.74 46.69 -10.47
N LEU A 10 -24.89 47.38 -11.25
CA LEU A 10 -23.80 46.75 -12.01
C LEU A 10 -22.67 46.24 -11.10
N LEU A 11 -22.41 46.91 -9.97
CA LEU A 11 -21.39 46.50 -8.99
C LEU A 11 -21.81 45.25 -8.19
N ILE A 12 -23.10 45.07 -7.93
CA ILE A 12 -23.64 43.90 -7.20
C ILE A 12 -23.63 42.64 -8.09
N ALA A 13 -23.82 42.79 -9.40
CA ALA A 13 -23.76 41.67 -10.35
C ALA A 13 -22.35 41.05 -10.48
N LEU A 14 -21.29 41.81 -10.18
CA LEU A 14 -19.89 41.33 -10.22
C LEU A 14 -19.47 40.56 -8.96
N LEU A 15 -20.25 40.60 -7.87
CA LEU A 15 -19.96 39.90 -6.61
C LEU A 15 -20.74 38.58 -6.45
N GLY A 16 -21.63 38.24 -7.40
CA GLY A 16 -22.48 37.04 -7.37
C GLY A 16 -21.89 35.80 -8.04
N GLY A 17 -20.61 35.81 -8.41
CA GLY A 17 -19.91 34.63 -8.91
C GLY A 17 -19.54 33.69 -7.78
N CYS A 18 -20.50 32.95 -7.22
CA CYS A 18 -20.15 31.70 -6.56
C CYS A 18 -19.53 30.81 -7.63
N SER A 19 -18.20 30.81 -7.70
CA SER A 19 -17.43 29.74 -8.31
C SER A 19 -17.83 28.47 -7.57
N ARG A 20 -18.84 27.77 -8.08
CA ARG A 20 -19.09 26.38 -7.73
C ARG A 20 -17.85 25.68 -8.26
N GLU A 21 -16.85 25.47 -7.41
CA GLU A 21 -15.78 24.55 -7.74
C GLU A 21 -16.49 23.30 -8.27
N PRO A 22 -16.15 22.79 -9.46
CA PRO A 22 -16.68 21.50 -9.88
C PRO A 22 -16.43 20.56 -8.72
N SER A 23 -17.52 20.03 -8.14
CA SER A 23 -17.45 19.14 -6.99
C SER A 23 -16.43 18.07 -7.35
N ARG A 24 -15.28 18.07 -6.66
CA ARG A 24 -14.25 17.06 -6.88
C ARG A 24 -14.95 15.70 -6.86
N PRO A 25 -14.67 14.79 -7.79
CA PRO A 25 -15.24 13.46 -7.74
C PRO A 25 -15.00 12.92 -6.32
N GLU A 26 -16.09 12.64 -5.62
CA GLU A 26 -16.03 12.00 -4.32
C GLU A 26 -15.46 10.61 -4.58
N PHE A 27 -14.38 10.24 -3.90
CA PHE A 27 -13.74 8.93 -4.04
C PHE A 27 -13.94 8.05 -2.79
N ILE A 28 -14.37 8.65 -1.69
CA ILE A 28 -14.48 7.99 -0.39
C ILE A 28 -15.74 8.46 0.32
N GLN A 29 -16.49 7.52 0.88
CA GLN A 29 -17.57 7.76 1.82
C GLN A 29 -17.27 7.02 3.14
N ASP A 30 -16.68 7.73 4.11
CA ASP A 30 -16.27 7.15 5.40
C ASP A 30 -17.35 7.31 6.48
N MET A 31 -18.44 6.55 6.40
CA MET A 31 -19.55 6.64 7.37
C MET A 31 -19.18 6.03 8.72
N GLY A 32 -18.30 5.03 8.72
CA GLY A 32 -17.82 4.36 9.94
C GLY A 32 -16.74 5.13 10.70
N HIS A 33 -16.29 6.29 10.20
CA HIS A 33 -15.20 7.07 10.78
C HIS A 33 -13.92 6.26 11.02
N LEU A 34 -13.59 5.37 10.07
CA LEU A 34 -12.47 4.44 10.18
C LEU A 34 -11.15 5.04 9.67
N LEU A 35 -11.23 6.16 8.93
CA LEU A 35 -10.09 6.78 8.28
C LEU A 35 -9.76 8.13 8.94
N SER A 36 -8.47 8.33 9.24
CA SER A 36 -7.98 9.64 9.67
C SER A 36 -7.93 10.63 8.51
N VAL A 37 -7.97 11.94 8.80
CA VAL A 37 -7.87 13.01 7.78
C VAL A 37 -6.65 12.83 6.85
N PRO A 38 -5.44 12.49 7.34
CA PRO A 38 -4.31 12.21 6.46
C PRO A 38 -4.52 10.98 5.55
N GLN A 39 -5.21 9.94 6.02
CA GLN A 39 -5.51 8.75 5.22
C GLN A 39 -6.49 9.06 4.10
N ILE A 40 -7.59 9.75 4.41
CA ILE A 40 -8.57 10.19 3.41
C ILE A 40 -7.89 11.01 2.32
N LYS A 41 -7.06 11.98 2.71
CA LYS A 41 -6.34 12.83 1.75
C LYS A 41 -5.47 12.00 0.80
N ARG A 42 -4.67 11.07 1.34
CA ARG A 42 -3.78 10.22 0.54
C ARG A 42 -4.55 9.30 -0.39
N LEU A 43 -5.58 8.62 0.11
CA LEU A 43 -6.42 7.73 -0.69
C LEU A 43 -7.10 8.50 -1.83
N CYS A 44 -7.69 9.67 -1.56
CA CYS A 44 -8.30 10.50 -2.59
C CYS A 44 -7.29 10.95 -3.67
N GLU A 45 -6.09 11.39 -3.27
CA GLU A 45 -5.03 11.75 -4.22
C GLU A 45 -4.66 10.56 -5.11
N PHE A 46 -4.54 9.38 -4.51
CA PHE A 46 -4.21 8.14 -5.21
C PHE A 46 -5.31 7.68 -6.17
N GLN A 47 -6.58 7.70 -5.74
CA GLN A 47 -7.76 7.35 -6.54
C GLN A 47 -7.94 8.32 -7.72
N GLN A 48 -7.68 9.61 -7.50
CA GLN A 48 -7.71 10.61 -8.57
C GLN A 48 -6.69 10.29 -9.66
N LEU A 49 -5.47 9.89 -9.28
CA LEU A 49 -4.43 9.54 -10.23
C LEU A 49 -4.74 8.22 -10.97
N LEU A 50 -5.31 7.22 -10.30
CA LEU A 50 -5.82 6.00 -10.96
C LEU A 50 -6.87 6.31 -12.03
N LEU A 51 -7.81 7.21 -11.72
CA LEU A 51 -8.84 7.63 -12.67
C LEU A 51 -8.24 8.35 -13.88
N LEU A 52 -7.30 9.27 -13.64
CA LEU A 52 -6.70 10.08 -14.69
C LEU A 52 -5.83 9.24 -15.63
N GLU A 53 -5.00 8.37 -15.07
CA GLU A 53 -3.90 7.73 -15.79
C GLU A 53 -4.19 6.30 -16.26
N HIS A 54 -4.90 5.51 -15.44
CA HIS A 54 -5.23 4.13 -15.76
C HIS A 54 -6.70 3.96 -16.17
N LYS A 55 -7.46 5.05 -16.18
CA LYS A 55 -8.91 5.03 -16.44
C LYS A 55 -9.61 4.01 -15.54
N VAL A 56 -9.22 3.96 -14.26
CA VAL A 56 -9.85 3.11 -13.24
C VAL A 56 -10.51 4.01 -12.20
N HIS A 57 -11.82 3.88 -12.05
CA HIS A 57 -12.57 4.61 -11.04
C HIS A 57 -12.68 3.75 -9.77
N LEU A 58 -11.74 3.94 -8.83
CA LEU A 58 -11.79 3.31 -7.50
C LEU A 58 -12.58 4.16 -6.51
N PHE A 59 -13.60 3.59 -5.87
CA PHE A 59 -14.40 4.23 -4.82
C PHE A 59 -14.38 3.38 -3.53
N VAL A 60 -14.30 4.03 -2.37
CA VAL A 60 -14.25 3.35 -1.06
C VAL A 60 -15.44 3.77 -0.21
N VAL A 61 -16.11 2.81 0.42
CA VAL A 61 -17.20 3.02 1.37
C VAL A 61 -16.89 2.30 2.68
N THR A 62 -17.00 3.00 3.80
CA THR A 62 -17.04 2.38 5.13
C THR A 62 -18.45 2.51 5.69
N LEU A 63 -19.00 1.41 6.20
CA LEU A 63 -20.34 1.38 6.79
C LEU A 63 -20.28 1.72 8.27
N GLU A 64 -21.25 2.50 8.74
CA GLU A 64 -21.45 2.77 10.17
C GLU A 64 -22.12 1.58 10.88
N ASN A 65 -23.07 0.93 10.20
CA ASN A 65 -23.87 -0.17 10.70
C ASN A 65 -23.71 -1.40 9.79
N PRO A 66 -23.85 -2.62 10.32
CA PRO A 66 -23.63 -3.82 9.55
C PRO A 66 -24.67 -3.95 8.45
N ALA A 67 -24.21 -4.33 7.26
CA ALA A 67 -25.07 -4.69 6.16
C ALA A 67 -25.75 -6.03 6.48
N ARG A 68 -27.05 -6.12 6.19
CA ARG A 68 -27.75 -7.42 6.25
C ARG A 68 -27.22 -8.40 5.21
N ASP A 69 -26.84 -7.86 4.06
CA ASP A 69 -26.28 -8.56 2.91
C ASP A 69 -25.26 -7.61 2.28
N LEU A 70 -23.97 -7.89 2.51
CA LEU A 70 -22.89 -7.02 2.06
C LEU A 70 -22.73 -7.06 0.54
N ASP A 71 -22.93 -8.22 -0.08
CA ASP A 71 -22.84 -8.40 -1.53
C ASP A 71 -23.89 -7.55 -2.24
N GLN A 72 -25.16 -7.66 -1.82
CA GLN A 72 -26.24 -6.86 -2.39
C GLN A 72 -26.06 -5.37 -2.09
N THR A 73 -25.53 -5.02 -0.92
CA THR A 73 -25.25 -3.62 -0.56
C THR A 73 -24.18 -3.03 -1.47
N ALA A 74 -23.07 -3.75 -1.71
CA ALA A 74 -21.98 -3.31 -2.56
C ALA A 74 -22.44 -3.18 -4.02
N LEU A 75 -23.16 -4.17 -4.55
CA LEU A 75 -23.74 -4.11 -5.89
C LEU A 75 -24.65 -2.88 -6.07
N ASN A 76 -25.55 -2.62 -5.12
CA ASN A 76 -26.44 -1.46 -5.17
C ASN A 76 -25.66 -0.14 -5.20
N ILE A 77 -24.60 -0.02 -4.38
CA ILE A 77 -23.75 1.18 -4.35
C ILE A 77 -23.04 1.34 -5.71
N PHE A 78 -22.50 0.25 -6.26
CA PHE A 78 -21.78 0.25 -7.54
C PHE A 78 -22.69 0.75 -8.68
N GLU A 79 -23.91 0.21 -8.77
CA GLU A 79 -24.91 0.58 -9.78
C GLU A 79 -25.41 2.02 -9.60
N GLN A 80 -25.80 2.40 -8.38
CA GLN A 80 -26.33 3.73 -8.08
C GLN A 80 -25.32 4.84 -8.38
N ARG A 81 -24.02 4.56 -8.15
CA ARG A 81 -22.93 5.49 -8.49
C ARG A 81 -22.50 5.37 -9.95
N SER A 82 -23.03 4.40 -10.71
CA SER A 82 -22.63 4.11 -12.08
C SER A 82 -21.11 4.01 -12.20
N LEU A 83 -20.50 3.25 -11.28
CA LEU A 83 -19.05 3.30 -11.10
C LEU A 83 -18.32 2.81 -12.35
N GLY A 84 -17.24 3.51 -12.70
CA GLY A 84 -16.53 3.30 -13.96
C GLY A 84 -17.06 4.11 -15.15
N ILE A 85 -18.30 4.60 -15.17
CA ILE A 85 -18.84 5.31 -16.35
C ILE A 85 -18.02 6.54 -16.78
N THR A 86 -17.41 7.23 -15.81
CA THR A 86 -16.54 8.39 -16.02
C THR A 86 -15.23 8.06 -16.73
N THR A 87 -14.89 6.78 -16.84
CA THR A 87 -13.72 6.28 -17.57
C THR A 87 -13.96 6.18 -19.08
N GLY A 88 -15.23 6.29 -19.52
CA GLY A 88 -15.65 5.98 -20.89
C GLY A 88 -15.80 4.47 -21.16
N SER A 89 -15.70 3.64 -20.12
CA SER A 89 -15.72 2.17 -20.13
C SER A 89 -16.35 1.64 -18.82
N ALA A 90 -16.40 0.34 -18.63
CA ALA A 90 -16.86 -0.31 -17.38
C ALA A 90 -15.69 -0.56 -16.39
N ARG A 91 -14.75 0.39 -16.28
CA ARG A 91 -13.55 0.26 -15.43
C ARG A 91 -13.75 0.85 -14.02
N GLY A 92 -14.73 0.32 -13.29
CA GLY A 92 -15.02 0.69 -11.91
C GLY A 92 -14.50 -0.33 -10.90
N LEU A 93 -14.04 0.12 -9.74
CA LEU A 93 -13.74 -0.71 -8.57
C LEU A 93 -14.39 -0.10 -7.34
N LEU A 94 -15.20 -0.87 -6.62
CA LEU A 94 -15.76 -0.45 -5.33
C LEU A 94 -15.18 -1.30 -4.22
N LEU A 95 -14.70 -0.69 -3.15
CA LEU A 95 -14.40 -1.36 -1.90
C LEU A 95 -15.42 -0.94 -0.84
N VAL A 96 -16.17 -1.90 -0.30
CA VAL A 96 -17.10 -1.69 0.82
C VAL A 96 -16.57 -2.40 2.06
N ILE A 97 -16.47 -1.68 3.16
CA ILE A 97 -16.01 -2.19 4.44
C ILE A 97 -17.13 -2.17 5.47
N ASP A 98 -17.46 -3.34 6.00
CA ASP A 98 -18.35 -3.50 7.15
C ASP A 98 -17.52 -3.81 8.40
N PRO A 99 -17.24 -2.80 9.24
CA PRO A 99 -16.41 -2.99 10.42
C PRO A 99 -17.08 -3.85 11.49
N GLN A 100 -18.42 -3.84 11.58
CA GLN A 100 -19.15 -4.56 12.63
C GLN A 100 -19.31 -6.05 12.27
N ALA A 101 -19.53 -6.36 10.99
CA ALA A 101 -19.55 -7.73 10.50
C ALA A 101 -18.14 -8.31 10.25
N GLN A 102 -17.10 -7.48 10.30
CA GLN A 102 -15.72 -7.85 9.93
C GLN A 102 -15.63 -8.41 8.50
N GLN A 103 -16.35 -7.77 7.58
CA GLN A 103 -16.43 -8.17 6.18
C GLN A 103 -15.97 -7.03 5.28
N ALA A 104 -15.29 -7.40 4.19
CA ALA A 104 -14.97 -6.50 3.10
C ALA A 104 -15.55 -7.09 1.81
N ARG A 105 -15.94 -6.21 0.90
CA ARG A 105 -16.47 -6.58 -0.42
C ARG A 105 -15.87 -5.70 -1.50
N ILE A 106 -15.44 -6.31 -2.59
CA ILE A 106 -14.93 -5.63 -3.77
C ILE A 106 -15.86 -5.94 -4.94
N GLU A 107 -16.44 -4.90 -5.54
CA GLU A 107 -17.14 -5.03 -6.81
C GLU A 107 -16.24 -4.56 -7.95
N VAL A 108 -16.15 -5.39 -8.99
CA VAL A 108 -15.27 -5.18 -10.14
C VAL A 108 -16.12 -4.94 -11.37
N GLY A 109 -15.86 -3.84 -12.07
CA GLY A 109 -16.50 -3.56 -13.33
C GLY A 109 -15.96 -4.48 -14.44
N TYR A 110 -16.84 -4.80 -15.39
CA TYR A 110 -16.61 -5.78 -16.47
C TYR A 110 -15.23 -5.69 -17.14
N ASP A 111 -14.77 -4.48 -17.47
CA ASP A 111 -13.50 -4.29 -18.18
C ASP A 111 -12.25 -4.49 -17.30
N LEU A 112 -12.43 -4.85 -16.03
CA LEU A 112 -11.37 -5.11 -15.06
C LEU A 112 -11.41 -6.55 -14.51
N GLU A 113 -12.41 -7.36 -14.86
CA GLU A 113 -12.56 -8.75 -14.36
C GLU A 113 -11.37 -9.64 -14.75
N HIS A 114 -10.79 -9.43 -15.93
CA HIS A 114 -9.61 -10.16 -16.38
C HIS A 114 -8.34 -9.83 -15.56
N ILE A 115 -8.31 -8.65 -14.93
CA ILE A 115 -7.21 -8.19 -14.07
C ILE A 115 -7.46 -8.64 -12.63
N PHE A 116 -8.67 -8.40 -12.13
CA PHE A 116 -9.11 -8.71 -10.77
C PHE A 116 -10.08 -9.90 -10.78
N THR A 117 -9.55 -11.07 -11.07
CA THR A 117 -10.31 -12.33 -11.08
C THR A 117 -10.96 -12.61 -9.72
N ASP A 118 -12.09 -13.31 -9.70
CA ASP A 118 -12.83 -13.68 -8.49
C ASP A 118 -11.95 -14.24 -7.37
N GLY A 119 -11.03 -15.15 -7.69
CA GLY A 119 -10.13 -15.75 -6.69
C GLY A 119 -9.15 -14.76 -6.06
N PHE A 120 -8.66 -13.79 -6.84
CA PHE A 120 -7.81 -12.72 -6.33
C PHE A 120 -8.60 -11.79 -5.41
N VAL A 121 -9.79 -11.38 -5.85
CA VAL A 121 -10.70 -10.53 -5.06
C VAL A 121 -11.09 -11.20 -3.74
N ALA A 122 -11.51 -12.46 -3.77
CA ALA A 122 -11.90 -13.21 -2.57
C ALA A 122 -10.74 -13.31 -1.56
N GLY A 123 -9.50 -13.47 -2.04
CA GLY A 123 -8.31 -13.45 -1.18
C GLY A 123 -8.08 -12.08 -0.52
N LEU A 124 -8.35 -10.98 -1.22
CA LEU A 124 -8.28 -9.63 -0.64
C LEU A 124 -9.42 -9.36 0.35
N GLU A 125 -10.63 -9.80 0.04
CA GLU A 125 -11.80 -9.62 0.91
C GLU A 125 -11.63 -10.37 2.24
N TYR A 126 -11.12 -11.60 2.17
CA TYR A 126 -11.02 -12.47 3.34
C TYR A 126 -9.62 -12.48 3.96
N ASP A 127 -8.63 -13.06 3.29
CA ASP A 127 -7.31 -13.31 3.88
C ASP A 127 -6.56 -12.02 4.20
N GLN A 128 -6.66 -11.02 3.33
CA GLN A 128 -5.97 -9.74 3.52
C GLN A 128 -6.61 -8.92 4.64
N MET A 129 -7.95 -8.81 4.69
CA MET A 129 -8.64 -7.92 5.62
C MET A 129 -8.87 -8.52 7.01
N LEU A 130 -9.03 -9.85 7.11
CA LEU A 130 -9.28 -10.55 8.37
C LEU A 130 -8.34 -10.11 9.51
N PRO A 131 -7.02 -10.07 9.33
CA PRO A 131 -6.15 -9.70 10.45
C PRO A 131 -6.25 -8.20 10.81
N PHE A 132 -6.61 -7.30 9.88
CA PHE A 132 -6.86 -5.88 10.21
C PHE A 132 -8.16 -5.71 11.02
N PHE A 133 -9.19 -6.50 10.73
CA PHE A 133 -10.39 -6.55 11.57
C PHE A 133 -10.08 -7.04 12.98
N GLN A 134 -9.28 -8.10 13.12
CA GLN A 134 -8.89 -8.66 14.42
C GLN A 134 -8.10 -7.69 15.29
N GLN A 135 -7.28 -6.83 14.68
CA GLN A 135 -6.45 -5.85 15.38
C GLN A 135 -7.11 -4.47 15.54
N GLY A 136 -8.34 -4.26 15.03
CA GLY A 136 -8.99 -2.95 15.03
C GLY A 136 -8.28 -1.91 14.15
N ARG A 137 -7.55 -2.35 13.14
CA ARG A 137 -6.65 -1.56 12.28
C ARG A 137 -7.20 -1.38 10.87
N ILE A 138 -8.51 -1.16 10.78
CA ILE A 138 -9.26 -1.24 9.53
C ILE A 138 -8.82 -0.20 8.51
N GLY A 139 -8.56 1.04 8.94
CA GLY A 139 -8.05 2.09 8.05
C GLY A 139 -6.70 1.75 7.40
N GLN A 140 -5.79 1.08 8.13
CA GLN A 140 -4.55 0.59 7.53
C GLN A 140 -4.79 -0.58 6.56
N GLY A 141 -5.79 -1.43 6.85
CA GLY A 141 -6.21 -2.50 5.93
C GLY A 141 -6.72 -1.95 4.60
N ILE A 142 -7.50 -0.87 4.62
CA ILE A 142 -8.00 -0.19 3.41
C ILE A 142 -6.84 0.34 2.55
N GLU A 143 -5.87 1.03 3.15
CA GLU A 143 -4.67 1.51 2.44
C GLU A 143 -3.88 0.34 1.82
N ALA A 144 -3.62 -0.72 2.60
CA ALA A 144 -2.89 -1.90 2.14
C ALA A 144 -3.60 -2.66 1.01
N LEU A 145 -4.91 -2.83 1.09
CA LEU A 145 -5.71 -3.47 0.05
C LEU A 145 -5.68 -2.64 -1.24
N THR A 146 -5.79 -1.31 -1.12
CA THR A 146 -5.72 -0.38 -2.25
C THR A 146 -4.37 -0.48 -2.98
N GLU A 147 -3.27 -0.59 -2.25
CA GLU A 147 -1.93 -0.82 -2.83
C GLU A 147 -1.85 -2.13 -3.61
N LEU A 148 -2.43 -3.22 -3.08
CA LEU A 148 -2.45 -4.53 -3.75
C LEU A 148 -3.28 -4.51 -5.04
N LEU A 149 -4.40 -3.78 -5.06
CA LEU A 149 -5.19 -3.57 -6.28
C LEU A 149 -4.35 -2.87 -7.36
N VAL A 150 -3.58 -1.85 -6.98
CA VAL A 150 -2.73 -1.14 -7.94
C VAL A 150 -1.56 -1.98 -8.42
N ALA A 151 -0.89 -2.70 -7.53
CA ALA A 151 0.18 -3.61 -7.91
C ALA A 151 -0.30 -4.64 -8.95
N ARG A 152 -1.50 -5.21 -8.75
CA ARG A 152 -2.12 -6.13 -9.69
C ARG A 152 -2.44 -5.48 -11.04
N LEU A 153 -2.96 -4.25 -11.03
CA LEU A 153 -3.24 -3.47 -12.24
C LEU A 153 -1.96 -3.24 -13.06
N MET A 154 -0.88 -2.80 -12.40
CA MET A 154 0.40 -2.53 -13.08
C MET A 154 1.02 -3.79 -13.68
N ASP A 155 0.93 -4.93 -12.99
CA ASP A 155 1.47 -6.22 -13.47
C ASP A 155 0.78 -6.68 -14.77
N GLN A 156 -0.52 -6.43 -14.91
CA GLN A 156 -1.29 -6.80 -16.10
C GLN A 156 -1.18 -5.77 -17.23
N GLU A 157 -1.04 -4.47 -16.92
CA GLU A 157 -0.90 -3.42 -17.94
C GLU A 157 0.55 -3.29 -18.46
N GLY A 158 1.55 -3.72 -17.69
CA GLY A 158 2.97 -3.69 -18.08
C GLY A 158 3.48 -4.95 -18.79
N GLY A 159 2.65 -6.00 -18.90
CA GLY A 159 3.03 -7.30 -19.43
C GLY A 159 2.56 -7.54 -20.86
N CYS A 160 3.51 -7.76 -21.78
CA CYS A 160 3.26 -8.42 -23.07
C CYS A 160 2.55 -9.77 -22.81
N GLU A 161 1.58 -10.11 -23.67
CA GLU A 161 0.80 -11.35 -23.61
C GLU A 161 1.66 -12.58 -23.28
N THR A 162 1.33 -13.25 -22.18
CA THR A 162 1.62 -14.68 -22.02
C THR A 162 0.37 -15.38 -21.53
N GLU A 163 -0.25 -16.10 -22.46
CA GLU A 163 -1.24 -17.13 -22.16
C GLU A 163 -0.68 -18.15 -21.17
N GLY A 164 -1.52 -18.56 -20.22
CA GLY A 164 -1.45 -19.89 -19.62
C GLY A 164 -0.41 -20.10 -18.51
N ALA A 165 -0.49 -19.37 -17.41
CA ALA A 165 0.03 -19.87 -16.14
C ALA A 165 -1.09 -20.59 -15.38
N THR A 166 -1.07 -21.91 -15.49
CA THR A 166 -1.88 -22.88 -14.76
C THR A 166 -2.10 -22.51 -13.29
N ALA A 167 -3.36 -22.60 -12.86
CA ALA A 167 -3.77 -22.65 -11.46
C ALA A 167 -2.93 -23.68 -10.68
N GLY A 168 -1.94 -23.18 -9.94
CA GLY A 168 -1.05 -23.97 -9.09
C GLY A 168 -1.05 -23.39 -7.69
N HIS A 169 -1.82 -24.03 -6.80
CA HIS A 169 -1.72 -23.93 -5.33
C HIS A 169 -1.87 -22.53 -4.70
N LEU A 170 -3.10 -21.99 -4.68
CA LEU A 170 -3.45 -20.77 -3.93
C LEU A 170 -4.33 -21.03 -2.69
N SER A 171 -4.27 -22.24 -2.14
CA SER A 171 -4.81 -22.54 -0.80
C SER A 171 -3.80 -23.38 -0.04
N GLY A 172 -2.75 -22.71 0.45
CA GLY A 172 -1.94 -23.22 1.55
C GLY A 172 -2.60 -22.79 2.84
N GLY A 173 -3.70 -23.45 3.21
CA GLY A 173 -4.40 -23.20 4.45
C GLY A 173 -3.44 -23.28 5.63
N ALA A 174 -3.23 -22.15 6.28
CA ALA A 174 -2.73 -22.07 7.63
C ALA A 174 -3.35 -20.83 8.26
N GLY A 175 -4.66 -20.94 8.55
CA GLY A 175 -5.26 -20.17 9.61
C GLY A 175 -4.52 -20.51 10.91
N ALA A 176 -3.43 -19.79 11.17
CA ALA A 176 -2.83 -19.74 12.47
C ALA A 176 -3.82 -18.98 13.36
N ARG A 177 -4.75 -19.73 13.96
CA ARG A 177 -5.51 -19.28 15.12
C ARG A 177 -4.48 -18.83 16.15
N ILE A 178 -4.40 -17.54 16.43
CA ILE A 178 -3.73 -17.07 17.63
C ILE A 178 -4.64 -17.49 18.78
N ASP A 179 -4.30 -18.62 19.40
CA ASP A 179 -4.85 -19.01 20.69
C ASP A 179 -4.37 -17.96 21.72
N ILE A 180 -5.29 -17.08 22.14
CA ILE A 180 -5.03 -16.13 23.22
C ILE A 180 -5.16 -16.89 24.54
N SER A 181 -4.23 -17.80 24.79
CA SER A 181 -3.96 -18.39 26.10
C SER A 181 -2.56 -19.02 26.16
N GLY A 182 -1.49 -18.22 26.02
CA GLY A 182 -0.13 -18.79 26.02
C GLY A 182 1.06 -17.83 26.12
N ALA A 183 1.10 -16.94 27.11
CA ALA A 183 2.25 -16.03 27.35
C ALA A 183 3.65 -16.71 27.41
N PRO A 184 3.81 -17.98 27.86
CA PRO A 184 5.11 -18.67 27.81
C PRO A 184 5.49 -19.19 26.42
N ALA A 185 4.51 -19.66 25.63
CA ALA A 185 4.75 -20.25 24.31
C ALA A 185 5.05 -19.18 23.25
N GLU A 186 4.38 -18.03 23.32
CA GLU A 186 4.60 -16.91 22.41
C GLU A 186 6.00 -16.29 22.57
N LYS A 187 6.50 -16.17 23.81
CA LYS A 187 7.88 -15.73 24.08
C LYS A 187 8.93 -16.70 23.54
N GLN A 188 8.69 -18.01 23.67
CA GLN A 188 9.60 -19.04 23.14
C GLN A 188 9.59 -19.07 21.60
N GLN A 189 8.42 -18.92 20.97
CA GLN A 189 8.28 -18.84 19.52
C GLN A 189 9.02 -17.61 18.95
N LYS A 190 8.83 -16.44 19.58
CA LYS A 190 9.50 -15.18 19.20
C LYS A 190 11.02 -15.25 19.38
N ALA A 191 11.50 -15.83 20.49
CA ALA A 191 12.93 -16.03 20.72
C ALA A 191 13.56 -16.98 19.68
N ARG A 192 12.88 -18.08 19.33
CA ARG A 192 13.33 -19.00 18.27
C ARG A 192 13.39 -18.33 16.90
N ALA A 193 12.44 -17.45 16.59
CA ALA A 193 12.46 -16.70 15.33
C ALA A 193 13.67 -15.76 15.25
N ALA A 194 14.05 -15.12 16.36
CA ALA A 194 15.26 -14.29 16.43
C ALA A 194 16.54 -15.11 16.16
N GLU A 195 16.62 -16.33 16.71
CA GLU A 195 17.75 -17.26 16.51
C GLU A 195 17.84 -17.80 15.08
N ASN A 196 16.70 -18.02 14.41
CA ASN A 196 16.66 -18.56 13.04
C ASN A 196 17.06 -17.54 11.96
N TYR A 197 16.91 -16.26 12.26
CA TYR A 197 17.22 -15.15 11.36
C TYR A 197 18.13 -14.12 12.04
N PRO A 198 19.37 -14.49 12.41
CA PRO A 198 20.27 -13.58 13.14
C PRO A 198 20.70 -12.40 12.27
N ALA A 199 21.18 -11.34 12.90
CA ALA A 199 21.88 -10.27 12.18
C ALA A 199 23.05 -10.84 11.37
N GLN A 200 23.36 -10.23 10.23
CA GLN A 200 24.29 -10.81 9.25
C GLN A 200 25.60 -10.03 9.18
N SER A 201 26.64 -10.67 8.64
CA SER A 201 27.99 -10.10 8.56
C SER A 201 28.14 -9.00 7.49
N SER A 202 27.21 -8.89 6.55
CA SER A 202 27.22 -7.86 5.50
C SER A 202 25.80 -7.40 5.15
N PRO A 203 25.63 -6.20 4.58
CA PRO A 203 24.31 -5.72 4.18
C PRO A 203 23.60 -6.65 3.20
N LEU A 204 24.30 -7.12 2.17
CA LEU A 204 23.73 -8.00 1.15
C LEU A 204 23.26 -9.34 1.76
N ALA A 205 24.07 -9.92 2.67
CA ALA A 205 23.66 -11.12 3.40
C ALA A 205 22.42 -10.89 4.26
N THR A 206 22.25 -9.70 4.87
CA THR A 206 21.01 -9.33 5.58
C THR A 206 19.81 -9.33 4.64
N LEU A 207 19.95 -8.78 3.43
CA LEU A 207 18.88 -8.74 2.45
C LEU A 207 18.53 -10.13 1.90
N GLU A 208 19.52 -10.97 1.64
CA GLU A 208 19.31 -12.37 1.27
C GLU A 208 18.59 -13.15 2.38
N ARG A 209 18.99 -12.95 3.65
CA ARG A 209 18.32 -13.57 4.79
C ARG A 209 16.87 -13.07 4.94
N TYR A 210 16.60 -11.82 4.60
CA TYR A 210 15.24 -11.29 4.55
C TYR A 210 14.41 -11.93 3.45
N ARG A 211 14.97 -12.10 2.23
CA ARG A 211 14.31 -12.86 1.15
C ARG A 211 13.93 -14.26 1.62
N ASP A 212 14.84 -14.96 2.31
CA ASP A 212 14.56 -16.29 2.86
C ASP A 212 13.40 -16.28 3.88
N SER A 213 13.30 -15.22 4.70
CA SER A 213 12.18 -15.05 5.64
C SER A 213 10.83 -14.86 4.94
N LEU A 214 10.81 -14.13 3.83
CA LEU A 214 9.61 -13.94 3.01
C LEU A 214 9.19 -15.25 2.35
N ALA A 215 10.15 -16.01 1.79
CA ALA A 215 9.89 -17.32 1.19
C ALA A 215 9.35 -18.33 2.22
N ALA A 216 9.85 -18.27 3.46
CA ALA A 216 9.38 -19.09 4.57
C ALA A 216 8.07 -18.60 5.21
N ARG A 217 7.51 -17.47 4.75
CA ARG A 217 6.36 -16.78 5.36
C ARG A 217 6.55 -16.49 6.86
N GLU A 218 7.79 -16.20 7.25
CA GLU A 218 8.12 -15.81 8.61
C GLU A 218 7.71 -14.35 8.83
N LYS A 219 6.79 -14.12 9.76
CA LYS A 219 6.19 -12.80 10.04
C LYS A 219 6.54 -12.28 11.43
N SER A 220 7.35 -13.01 12.21
CA SER A 220 7.74 -12.58 13.55
C SER A 220 8.36 -11.18 13.50
N PRO A 221 7.91 -10.25 14.35
CA PRO A 221 8.55 -8.94 14.45
C PRO A 221 9.92 -9.02 15.11
N GLU A 222 10.30 -10.16 15.71
CA GLU A 222 11.49 -10.32 16.54
C GLU A 222 12.72 -10.85 15.79
N LEU A 223 12.72 -10.86 14.45
CA LEU A 223 13.86 -11.40 13.71
C LEU A 223 15.16 -10.66 14.04
N GLY A 224 16.25 -11.41 14.16
CA GLY A 224 17.60 -10.89 14.40
C GLY A 224 18.06 -9.92 13.31
N ILE A 225 17.63 -10.14 12.06
CA ILE A 225 17.85 -9.25 10.91
C ILE A 225 17.16 -7.89 11.01
N TYR A 226 16.32 -7.62 12.00
CA TYR A 226 15.64 -6.34 12.18
C TYR A 226 16.28 -5.50 13.28
N THR A 227 16.41 -4.19 13.05
CA THR A 227 16.82 -3.23 14.09
C THR A 227 15.78 -3.19 15.21
N PRO A 228 16.13 -2.79 16.44
CA PRO A 228 15.18 -2.65 17.54
C PRO A 228 13.95 -1.78 17.20
N GLU A 229 14.16 -0.69 16.45
CA GLU A 229 13.06 0.18 16.00
C GLU A 229 12.16 -0.52 14.99
N THR A 230 12.72 -1.35 14.11
CA THR A 230 11.96 -2.16 13.15
C THR A 230 11.14 -3.24 13.86
N ARG A 231 11.69 -3.88 14.90
CA ARG A 231 10.93 -4.84 15.72
C ARG A 231 9.75 -4.16 16.40
N ALA A 232 9.97 -2.99 17.01
CA ALA A 232 8.91 -2.19 17.61
C ALA A 232 7.86 -1.73 16.57
N PHE A 233 8.29 -1.39 15.35
CA PHE A 233 7.41 -1.06 14.24
C PHE A 233 6.53 -2.25 13.84
N PHE A 234 7.12 -3.43 13.61
CA PHE A 234 6.37 -4.63 13.21
C PHE A 234 5.50 -5.22 14.33
N CYS A 235 5.85 -5.03 15.61
CA CYS A 235 4.94 -5.36 16.71
C CYS A 235 3.59 -4.64 16.60
N ASN A 236 3.57 -3.48 15.96
CA ASN A 236 2.38 -2.68 15.71
C ASN A 236 1.98 -2.65 14.24
N TRP A 237 2.63 -3.42 13.36
CA TRP A 237 2.36 -3.44 11.92
C TRP A 237 2.06 -4.86 11.45
N LEU A 238 0.86 -5.05 10.93
CA LEU A 238 0.39 -6.34 10.46
C LEU A 238 0.82 -6.53 9.01
N VAL A 239 1.58 -7.59 8.76
CA VAL A 239 1.99 -8.00 7.42
C VAL A 239 1.21 -9.23 7.01
N THR A 240 0.54 -9.15 5.86
CA THR A 240 -0.24 -10.27 5.31
C THR A 240 0.61 -11.17 4.42
N ASP A 241 0.11 -12.37 4.11
CA ASP A 241 0.78 -13.27 3.16
C ASP A 241 0.89 -12.66 1.76
N ALA A 242 -0.16 -11.97 1.29
CA ALA A 242 -0.16 -11.30 0.00
C ALA A 242 0.92 -10.20 -0.06
N GLN A 243 1.07 -9.42 1.02
CA GLN A 243 2.13 -8.42 1.11
C GLN A 243 3.53 -9.05 1.12
N GLN A 244 3.73 -10.17 1.83
CA GLN A 244 5.01 -10.87 1.80
C GLN A 244 5.34 -11.46 0.44
N GLN A 245 4.36 -12.06 -0.25
CA GLN A 245 4.55 -12.62 -1.59
C GLN A 245 4.88 -11.53 -2.61
N ASN A 246 4.19 -10.39 -2.57
CA ASN A 246 4.50 -9.26 -3.43
C ASN A 246 5.92 -8.73 -3.15
N ALA A 247 6.28 -8.55 -1.87
CA ALA A 247 7.63 -8.14 -1.49
C ALA A 247 8.70 -9.13 -1.96
N LEU A 248 8.43 -10.45 -1.88
CA LEU A 248 9.34 -11.48 -2.36
C LEU A 248 9.54 -11.39 -3.87
N LYS A 249 8.46 -11.29 -4.65
CA LYS A 249 8.50 -11.19 -6.12
C LYS A 249 9.34 -9.98 -6.56
N VAL A 250 9.07 -8.80 -5.99
CA VAL A 250 9.81 -7.57 -6.31
C VAL A 250 11.28 -7.71 -5.93
N LEU A 251 11.57 -8.26 -4.74
CA LEU A 251 12.94 -8.45 -4.28
C LEU A 251 13.71 -9.44 -5.15
N GLU A 252 13.14 -10.59 -5.51
CA GLU A 252 13.80 -11.59 -6.36
C GLU A 252 14.16 -11.04 -7.74
N GLN A 253 13.30 -10.20 -8.31
CA GLN A 253 13.54 -9.54 -9.60
C GLN A 253 14.66 -8.50 -9.50
N ALA A 254 14.69 -7.70 -8.44
CA ALA A 254 15.61 -6.58 -8.29
C ALA A 254 16.99 -6.97 -7.72
N LEU A 255 17.08 -8.04 -6.91
CA LEU A 255 18.27 -8.45 -6.18
C LEU A 255 19.54 -8.61 -7.05
N PRO A 256 19.49 -9.15 -8.29
CA PRO A 256 20.67 -9.25 -9.15
C PRO A 256 21.31 -7.90 -9.51
N ALA A 257 20.56 -6.80 -9.43
CA ALA A 257 21.02 -5.46 -9.74
C ALA A 257 21.30 -4.61 -8.47
N ALA A 258 21.39 -5.25 -7.30
CA ALA A 258 21.61 -4.57 -6.04
C ALA A 258 23.02 -3.93 -5.95
N GLU A 259 23.05 -2.65 -5.58
CA GLU A 259 24.26 -1.91 -5.25
C GLU A 259 24.29 -1.60 -3.75
N VAL A 260 25.41 -1.92 -3.09
CA VAL A 260 25.60 -1.70 -1.64
C VAL A 260 26.47 -0.47 -1.42
N ILE A 261 25.96 0.53 -0.71
CA ILE A 261 26.70 1.74 -0.32
C ILE A 261 26.75 1.80 1.20
N ILE A 262 27.95 1.94 1.77
CA ILE A 262 28.19 1.92 3.22
C ILE A 262 28.83 3.24 3.65
N GLN A 263 28.33 3.82 4.73
CA GLN A 263 28.94 4.96 5.42
C GLN A 263 28.90 4.76 6.94
N GLY A 264 30.04 4.37 7.51
CA GLY A 264 30.15 4.04 8.93
C GLY A 264 29.24 2.87 9.30
N GLU A 265 28.39 3.07 10.31
CA GLU A 265 27.43 2.07 10.79
C GLU A 265 26.12 2.02 9.97
N LEU A 266 26.04 2.72 8.84
CA LEU A 266 24.86 2.77 7.98
C LEU A 266 25.16 2.20 6.61
N ALA A 267 24.18 1.50 6.04
CA ALA A 267 24.23 1.05 4.66
C ALA A 267 22.89 1.23 3.95
N VAL A 268 22.98 1.38 2.64
CA VAL A 268 21.83 1.36 1.74
C VAL A 268 22.11 0.34 0.67
N ILE A 269 21.13 -0.53 0.43
CA ILE A 269 21.09 -1.37 -0.75
C ILE A 269 20.09 -0.72 -1.70
N ARG A 270 20.57 -0.20 -2.82
CA ARG A 270 19.74 0.45 -3.83
C ARG A 270 19.80 -0.32 -5.14
N PHE A 271 18.83 -0.05 -5.99
CA PHE A 271 18.68 -0.67 -7.31
C PHE A 271 18.86 0.41 -8.38
N PRO A 272 19.00 0.03 -9.67
CA PRO A 272 19.12 1.01 -10.75
C PRO A 272 18.00 2.03 -10.67
N VAL A 273 18.33 3.32 -10.79
CA VAL A 273 17.35 4.41 -10.64
C VAL A 273 16.18 4.33 -11.63
N ALA A 274 16.39 3.66 -12.76
CA ALA A 274 15.35 3.37 -13.75
C ALA A 274 14.31 2.35 -13.26
N ASP A 275 14.66 1.45 -12.33
CA ASP A 275 13.73 0.54 -11.68
C ASP A 275 13.01 1.27 -10.53
N ARG A 276 11.92 1.95 -10.90
CA ARG A 276 11.12 2.72 -9.97
C ARG A 276 10.22 1.86 -9.10
N GLN A 277 10.13 0.54 -9.31
CA GLN A 277 9.33 -0.37 -8.48
C GLN A 277 10.17 -0.98 -7.35
N ALA A 278 11.49 -1.08 -7.53
CA ALA A 278 12.42 -1.56 -6.52
C ALA A 278 12.91 -0.43 -5.59
N SER A 279 12.24 -0.25 -4.44
CA SER A 279 12.68 0.71 -3.41
C SER A 279 13.97 0.28 -2.72
N PRO A 280 14.83 1.22 -2.28
CA PRO A 280 16.05 0.88 -1.55
C PRO A 280 15.78 0.31 -0.15
N TYR A 281 16.69 -0.51 0.34
CA TYR A 281 16.69 -1.04 1.71
C TYR A 281 17.71 -0.30 2.59
N TYR A 282 17.29 0.09 3.78
CA TYR A 282 18.13 0.75 4.77
C TYR A 282 18.61 -0.22 5.83
N LEU A 283 19.88 -0.12 6.20
CA LEU A 283 20.50 -1.01 7.17
C LEU A 283 21.37 -0.27 8.17
N LYS A 284 21.37 -0.75 9.41
CA LYS A 284 22.28 -0.33 10.48
C LYS A 284 23.16 -1.49 10.90
N HIS A 285 24.41 -1.19 11.20
CA HIS A 285 25.32 -2.11 11.85
C HIS A 285 25.25 -1.92 13.38
N SER A 286 25.27 -3.03 14.10
CA SER A 286 25.32 -3.07 15.56
C SER A 286 26.36 -4.11 16.00
N ALA A 287 26.51 -4.33 17.31
CA ALA A 287 27.38 -5.39 17.83
C ALA A 287 26.99 -6.80 17.34
N ASP A 288 25.71 -7.00 16.99
CA ASP A 288 25.20 -8.29 16.50
C ASP A 288 25.39 -8.47 14.99
N GLY A 289 25.65 -7.38 14.24
CA GLY A 289 25.82 -7.36 12.79
C GLY A 289 24.89 -6.38 12.07
N TRP A 290 24.74 -6.54 10.76
CA TRP A 290 23.89 -5.72 9.90
C TRP A 290 22.42 -6.13 10.00
N GLN A 291 21.55 -5.12 10.17
CA GLN A 291 20.11 -5.26 10.39
C GLN A 291 19.31 -4.25 9.56
N LEU A 292 18.11 -4.61 9.13
CA LEU A 292 17.19 -3.80 8.33
C LEU A 292 16.44 -2.77 9.18
N ASP A 293 16.37 -1.54 8.67
CA ASP A 293 15.69 -0.39 9.26
C ASP A 293 14.40 -0.03 8.48
N PHE A 294 13.45 -0.96 8.45
CA PHE A 294 12.12 -0.72 7.87
C PHE A 294 11.36 0.41 8.59
N ALA A 295 11.65 0.65 9.87
CA ALA A 295 11.04 1.75 10.60
C ALA A 295 11.38 3.10 9.95
N THR A 296 12.62 3.32 9.50
CA THR A 296 12.97 4.54 8.78
C THR A 296 12.43 4.53 7.35
N MET A 297 12.49 3.39 6.65
CA MET A 297 11.91 3.25 5.31
C MET A 297 10.42 3.63 5.31
N SER A 298 9.63 3.12 6.26
CA SER A 298 8.19 3.38 6.37
C SER A 298 7.85 4.85 6.67
N ARG A 299 8.81 5.65 7.14
CA ARG A 299 8.62 7.11 7.33
C ARG A 299 9.03 7.93 6.10
N THR A 300 9.94 7.41 5.29
CA THR A 300 10.69 8.20 4.29
C THR A 300 10.42 7.78 2.86
N ILE A 301 9.98 6.54 2.61
CA ILE A 301 9.70 6.00 1.28
C ILE A 301 8.19 5.81 1.14
N ARG A 302 7.63 6.26 0.01
CA ARG A 302 6.22 6.10 -0.36
C ARG A 302 6.13 5.58 -1.78
N PHE A 303 5.00 5.00 -2.15
CA PHE A 303 4.71 4.57 -3.51
C PHE A 303 3.56 5.40 -4.07
N ASN A 304 3.67 5.81 -5.33
CA ASN A 304 2.57 6.45 -6.04
C ASN A 304 1.63 5.39 -6.66
N HIS A 305 0.60 5.85 -7.35
CA HIS A 305 -0.41 5.04 -8.04
C HIS A 305 0.12 4.26 -9.26
N ARG A 306 1.35 4.51 -9.70
CA ARG A 306 2.08 3.68 -10.68
C ARG A 306 2.99 2.65 -10.02
N ASN A 307 2.86 2.47 -8.70
CA ASN A 307 3.77 1.66 -7.88
C ASN A 307 5.24 2.12 -7.98
N GLN A 308 5.47 3.43 -8.16
CA GLN A 308 6.80 4.00 -8.21
C GLN A 308 7.18 4.60 -6.86
N TRP A 309 8.30 4.17 -6.30
CA TRP A 309 8.74 4.63 -4.99
C TRP A 309 9.27 6.07 -5.05
N HIS A 310 9.05 6.90 -4.04
CA HIS A 310 9.60 8.25 -3.93
C HIS A 310 9.86 8.62 -2.47
N PHE A 311 10.67 9.64 -2.23
CA PHE A 311 10.91 10.15 -0.89
C PHE A 311 9.76 11.04 -0.43
N SER A 312 9.18 10.75 0.74
CA SER A 312 8.25 11.67 1.43
C SER A 312 8.99 12.85 2.09
N GLY A 313 10.31 12.72 2.27
CA GLY A 313 11.19 13.76 2.76
C GLY A 313 12.65 13.31 2.73
N GLN A 314 13.57 14.24 2.48
CA GLN A 314 15.00 13.95 2.33
C GLN A 314 15.81 14.12 3.64
N SER A 315 15.17 14.56 4.72
CA SER A 315 15.83 14.74 6.02
C SER A 315 15.93 13.41 6.78
N HIS A 316 16.83 12.52 6.37
CA HIS A 316 17.08 11.23 7.02
C HIS A 316 18.53 10.75 6.87
N PRO A 317 19.03 9.88 7.77
CA PRO A 317 20.46 9.54 7.83
C PRO A 317 21.00 8.77 6.62
N TYR A 318 20.13 8.19 5.80
CA TYR A 318 20.50 7.37 4.63
C TYR A 318 20.73 8.15 3.32
N MET A 319 20.61 9.48 3.32
CA MET A 319 20.74 10.28 2.08
C MET A 319 22.13 10.23 1.43
N PHE A 320 23.15 9.81 2.17
CA PHE A 320 24.52 9.67 1.62
C PHE A 320 24.58 8.73 0.41
N ALA A 321 23.69 7.73 0.34
CA ALA A 321 23.66 6.75 -0.72
C ALA A 321 22.90 7.20 -1.97
N PHE A 322 22.47 8.46 -2.03
CA PHE A 322 21.74 9.02 -3.17
C PHE A 322 22.33 10.36 -3.64
N ALA A 323 23.57 10.67 -3.23
CA ALA A 323 24.23 11.93 -3.55
C ALA A 323 24.54 12.11 -5.06
N ASP A 324 24.59 11.00 -5.79
CA ASP A 324 24.77 10.90 -7.24
C ASP A 324 23.45 10.85 -8.02
N TRP A 325 22.29 10.96 -7.35
CA TRP A 325 20.97 11.03 -7.99
C TRP A 325 20.37 12.43 -7.85
N GLN A 326 19.58 12.84 -8.85
CA GLN A 326 18.78 14.06 -8.76
C GLN A 326 17.41 13.71 -8.20
N ILE A 327 17.00 14.36 -7.11
CA ILE A 327 15.66 14.18 -6.51
C ILE A 327 14.78 15.35 -6.90
N ASP A 328 13.68 15.09 -7.61
CA ASP A 328 12.76 16.14 -8.04
C ASP A 328 11.91 16.71 -6.89
N GLY A 329 11.11 17.75 -7.19
CA GLY A 329 10.25 18.42 -6.22
C GLY A 329 9.15 17.54 -5.61
N ASN A 330 8.86 16.38 -6.21
CA ASN A 330 7.92 15.38 -5.71
C ASN A 330 8.62 14.22 -4.98
N GLY A 331 9.95 14.26 -4.87
CA GLY A 331 10.75 13.26 -4.18
C GLY A 331 11.16 12.06 -5.05
N PHE A 332 10.93 12.08 -6.36
CA PHE A 332 11.34 10.97 -7.24
C PHE A 332 12.83 11.10 -7.59
N PRO A 333 13.63 10.04 -7.39
CA PRO A 333 15.00 10.03 -7.92
C PRO A 333 15.06 9.80 -9.42
N HIS A 334 16.03 10.49 -10.02
CA HIS A 334 16.44 10.44 -11.41
C HIS A 334 17.96 10.27 -11.50
N ALA A 335 18.43 9.71 -12.60
CA ALA A 335 19.87 9.69 -12.89
C ALA A 335 20.39 11.14 -12.93
N ALA A 336 21.59 11.38 -12.40
CA ALA A 336 22.25 12.66 -12.63
C ALA A 336 22.63 12.78 -14.11
N GLU A 337 22.25 13.90 -14.73
CA GLU A 337 22.66 14.27 -16.09
C GLU A 337 24.18 14.47 -16.23
#